data_AF-A0A943Q3M9-F1
#
_entry.id   AF-A0A943Q3M9-F1
#
_cell.length_a   1.000
_cell.length_b   1.000
_cell.length_c   1.000
_cell.angle_alpha   90.00
_cell.angle_beta   90.00
_cell.angle_gamma   90.00
#
_symmetry.space_group_name_H-M   'P 1'
#
loop_
_entity.id
_entity.type
_entity.pdbx_description
1 polymer ?
#
loop_
_entity_poly.entity_id
_entity_poly.type
_entity_poly.pdbx_seq_one_letter_code
_entity_poly.pdbx_strand_id
1 'polypeptide(L)'
;MEDNSKNEQAKYAKKTAKKKNSAEGVGDALMKVALGCSVAEVTEEYAEVDGKLKLLKRKKTKKDIPPDLKAVQLILEKQGGGGGISALSDEELEKEKQRLLKLLNGNAEQ
;
A
#
# COMPACT_ATOMS: atom_id res chain seq x y z
N MET A 1 40.46 -7.90 -12.59
CA MET A 1 39.10 -7.45 -12.94
C MET A 1 38.19 -7.83 -11.78
N GLU A 2 38.35 -7.14 -10.67
CA GLU A 2 37.66 -7.45 -9.41
C GLU A 2 36.92 -6.19 -8.95
N ASP A 3 35.82 -6.40 -8.22
CA ASP A 3 35.05 -5.37 -7.51
C ASP A 3 34.03 -4.50 -8.27
N ASN A 4 33.20 -5.10 -9.13
CA ASN A 4 31.92 -4.46 -9.55
C ASN A 4 30.66 -5.03 -8.86
N SER A 5 30.79 -6.08 -8.05
CA SER A 5 29.66 -6.75 -7.37
C SER A 5 29.21 -6.04 -6.07
N LYS A 6 30.15 -5.41 -5.35
CA LYS A 6 29.90 -4.81 -4.04
C LYS A 6 29.08 -3.51 -4.12
N ASN A 7 29.11 -2.80 -5.26
CA ASN A 7 28.44 -1.50 -5.43
C ASN A 7 26.94 -1.62 -5.76
N GLU A 8 26.48 -2.73 -6.37
CA GLU A 8 25.05 -2.97 -6.61
C GLU A 8 24.31 -3.38 -5.32
N GLN A 9 24.92 -4.22 -4.48
CA GLN A 9 24.28 -4.71 -3.25
C GLN A 9 24.02 -3.58 -2.24
N ALA A 10 24.93 -2.61 -2.14
CA ALA A 10 24.78 -1.44 -1.27
C ALA A 10 23.68 -0.45 -1.74
N LYS A 11 23.33 -0.43 -3.03
CA LYS A 11 22.23 0.40 -3.56
C LYS A 11 20.86 -0.21 -3.29
N TYR A 12 20.73 -1.54 -3.32
CA TYR A 12 19.46 -2.22 -3.02
C TYR A 12 19.14 -2.25 -1.52
N ALA A 13 20.15 -2.34 -0.65
CA ALA A 13 19.96 -2.33 0.81
C ALA A 13 19.55 -0.95 1.37
N LYS A 14 19.92 0.16 0.73
CA LYS A 14 19.59 1.53 1.19
C LYS A 14 18.13 1.93 0.95
N LYS A 15 17.38 1.21 0.12
CA LYS A 15 15.97 1.54 -0.19
C LYS A 15 14.96 0.79 0.70
N THR A 16 15.39 -0.23 1.43
CA THR A 16 14.52 -1.10 2.26
C THR A 16 14.52 -0.74 3.74
N ALA A 17 15.32 0.22 4.20
CA ALA A 17 15.49 0.57 5.61
C ALA A 17 14.57 1.71 6.11
N LYS A 18 13.28 1.71 5.75
CA LYS A 18 12.29 2.56 6.44
C LYS A 18 11.01 1.77 6.71
N LYS A 19 11.14 0.75 7.56
CA LYS A 19 10.00 0.03 8.17
C LYS A 19 9.31 0.96 9.16
N LYS A 20 8.40 1.79 8.68
CA LYS A 20 7.51 2.59 9.53
C LYS A 20 6.19 1.85 9.64
N ASN A 21 6.03 1.07 10.72
CA ASN A 21 4.71 0.65 11.20
C ASN A 21 3.97 1.89 11.73
N SER A 22 3.58 2.78 10.84
CA SER A 22 2.90 4.05 11.12
C SER A 22 1.70 4.15 10.19
N ALA A 23 0.68 4.90 10.59
CA ALA A 23 -0.51 5.15 9.76
C ALA A 23 -0.14 5.66 8.34
N GLU A 24 0.93 6.47 8.22
CA GLU A 24 1.47 6.91 6.92
C GLU A 24 1.91 5.72 6.04
N GLY A 25 2.60 4.74 6.62
CA GLY A 25 3.10 3.57 5.90
C GLY A 25 1.99 2.64 5.39
N VAL A 26 0.85 2.63 6.08
CA VAL A 26 -0.34 1.89 5.64
C VAL A 26 -0.97 2.56 4.42
N GLY A 27 -1.06 3.90 4.41
CA GLY A 27 -1.58 4.65 3.27
C GLY A 27 -0.77 4.42 1.99
N ASP A 28 0.56 4.47 2.10
CA ASP A 28 1.47 4.22 0.98
C ASP A 28 1.36 2.78 0.43
N ALA A 29 1.20 1.81 1.33
CA ALA A 29 1.01 0.41 0.93
C ALA A 29 -0.32 0.23 0.20
N LEU A 30 -1.40 0.81 0.73
CA LEU A 30 -2.72 0.75 0.12
C LEU A 30 -2.73 1.41 -1.28
N MET A 31 -2.06 2.56 -1.41
CA MET A 31 -1.93 3.26 -2.70
C MET A 31 -1.20 2.42 -3.76
N LYS A 32 -0.12 1.71 -3.38
CA LYS A 32 0.58 0.81 -4.31
C LYS A 32 -0.28 -0.36 -4.78
N VAL A 33 -1.16 -0.87 -3.92
CA VAL A 33 -2.09 -1.94 -4.29
C VAL A 33 -3.19 -1.40 -5.20
N ALA A 34 -3.74 -0.22 -4.87
CA ALA A 34 -4.77 0.44 -5.67
C ALA A 34 -4.31 0.74 -7.10
N LEU A 35 -3.08 1.21 -7.28
CA LEU A 35 -2.53 1.55 -8.59
C LEU A 35 -1.91 0.36 -9.34
N GLY A 36 -1.71 -0.77 -8.66
CA GLY A 36 -0.91 -1.87 -9.18
C GLY A 36 0.60 -1.59 -9.09
N CYS A 37 1.40 -2.64 -9.16
CA CYS A 37 2.85 -2.50 -9.07
C CYS A 37 3.60 -3.66 -9.74
N SER A 38 4.84 -3.41 -10.16
CA SER A 38 5.74 -4.45 -10.65
C SER A 38 6.68 -4.89 -9.53
N VAL A 39 6.72 -6.20 -9.27
CA VAL A 39 7.56 -6.82 -8.26
C VAL A 39 8.72 -7.55 -8.94
N ALA A 40 9.95 -7.24 -8.51
CA ALA A 40 11.14 -7.96 -8.93
C ALA A 40 11.51 -8.99 -7.86
N GLU A 41 11.47 -10.26 -8.23
CA GLU A 41 11.90 -11.38 -7.39
C GLU A 41 13.27 -11.88 -7.87
N VAL A 42 14.17 -12.10 -6.91
CA VAL A 42 15.50 -12.68 -7.18
C VAL A 42 15.61 -13.97 -6.37
N THR A 43 15.77 -15.09 -7.08
CA THR A 43 16.01 -16.41 -6.50
C THR A 43 17.47 -16.78 -6.73
N GLU A 44 18.17 -17.09 -5.65
CA GLU A 44 19.59 -17.44 -5.65
C GLU A 44 19.76 -18.83 -5.05
N GLU A 45 20.31 -19.76 -5.83
CA GLU A 45 20.63 -21.13 -5.40
C GLU A 45 22.12 -21.21 -5.08
N TYR A 46 22.46 -21.68 -3.88
CA TYR A 46 23.83 -21.82 -3.40
C TYR A 46 24.16 -23.30 -3.17
N ALA A 47 25.40 -23.70 -3.41
CA ALA A 47 25.92 -25.02 -3.04
C ALA A 47 27.32 -24.91 -2.46
N GLU A 48 27.70 -25.88 -1.64
CA GLU A 48 29.03 -25.99 -1.10
C GLU A 48 29.94 -26.72 -2.09
N VAL A 49 30.99 -26.04 -2.55
CA VAL A 49 32.03 -26.61 -3.40
C VAL A 49 33.37 -26.30 -2.73
N ASP A 50 34.13 -27.35 -2.42
CA ASP A 50 35.43 -27.25 -1.74
C ASP A 50 35.38 -26.53 -0.38
N GLY A 51 34.34 -26.81 0.43
CA GLY A 51 34.16 -26.21 1.75
C GLY A 51 33.70 -24.75 1.73
N LYS A 52 33.32 -24.21 0.56
CA LYS A 52 32.87 -22.83 0.39
C LYS A 52 31.49 -22.77 -0.28
N LEU A 53 30.59 -21.96 0.28
CA LEU A 53 29.31 -21.64 -0.35
C LEU A 53 29.53 -20.83 -1.62
N LYS A 54 29.13 -21.40 -2.75
CA LYS A 54 29.19 -20.80 -4.08
C LYS A 54 27.79 -20.64 -4.65
N LEU A 55 27.51 -19.45 -5.19
CA LEU A 55 26.27 -19.20 -5.95
C LEU A 55 26.28 -20.03 -7.23
N LEU A 56 25.31 -20.93 -7.37
CA LEU A 56 25.15 -21.75 -8.56
C LEU A 56 24.31 -21.05 -9.62
N LYS A 57 23.18 -20.49 -9.19
CA LYS A 57 22.18 -19.97 -10.11
C LYS A 57 21.48 -18.77 -9.52
N ARG A 58 21.25 -17.77 -10.37
CA ARG A 58 20.49 -16.56 -10.03
C ARG A 58 19.40 -16.34 -11.06
N LYS A 59 18.14 -16.48 -10.65
CA LYS A 59 16.97 -16.19 -11.49
C LYS A 59 16.35 -14.87 -11.07
N LYS A 60 16.22 -13.93 -11.99
CA LYS A 60 15.49 -12.68 -11.79
C LYS A 60 14.16 -12.76 -12.53
N THR A 61 13.06 -12.59 -11.80
CA THR A 61 11.70 -12.61 -12.36
C THR A 61 11.03 -11.27 -12.06
N LYS A 62 10.29 -10.71 -13.03
CA LYS A 62 9.41 -9.56 -12.81
C LYS A 62 7.97 -10.04 -12.93
N LYS A 63 7.15 -9.70 -11.94
CA LYS A 63 5.71 -9.96 -11.92
C LYS A 63 4.98 -8.63 -11.92
N ASP A 64 4.04 -8.47 -12.83
CA ASP A 64 3.16 -7.32 -12.83
C ASP A 64 1.89 -7.65 -12.03
N ILE A 65 1.63 -6.85 -11.01
CA ILE A 65 0.42 -6.92 -10.21
C ILE A 65 -0.52 -5.84 -10.74
N PRO A 66 -1.69 -6.22 -11.27
CA PRO A 66 -2.64 -5.25 -11.81
C PRO A 66 -3.22 -4.36 -10.70
N PRO A 67 -3.79 -3.20 -11.05
CA PRO A 67 -4.53 -2.35 -10.12
C PRO A 67 -5.67 -3.11 -9.42
N ASP A 68 -5.84 -2.88 -8.10
CA ASP A 68 -6.92 -3.47 -7.33
C ASP A 68 -8.06 -2.45 -7.12
N LEU A 69 -9.20 -2.72 -7.78
CA LEU A 69 -10.40 -1.88 -7.69
C LEU A 69 -10.96 -1.78 -6.27
N LYS A 70 -10.77 -2.79 -5.41
CA LYS A 70 -11.22 -2.74 -4.02
C LYS A 70 -10.38 -1.77 -3.20
N ALA A 71 -9.07 -1.76 -3.41
CA ALA A 71 -8.20 -0.78 -2.77
C ALA A 71 -8.49 0.64 -3.29
N VAL A 72 -8.77 0.81 -4.58
CA VAL A 72 -9.22 2.09 -5.17
C VAL A 72 -10.51 2.57 -4.51
N GLN A 73 -11.52 1.69 -4.42
CA GLN A 73 -12.81 2.01 -3.80
C GLN A 73 -12.64 2.47 -2.35
N LEU A 74 -11.84 1.77 -1.55
CA LEU A 74 -11.58 2.13 -0.15
C LEU A 74 -10.89 3.50 -0.01
N ILE A 75 -9.96 3.83 -0.90
CA ILE A 75 -9.30 5.15 -0.92
C ILE A 75 -10.31 6.23 -1.24
N LEU A 76 -11.15 6.02 -2.26
CA LEU A 76 -12.19 6.97 -2.66
C LEU A 76 -13.20 7.19 -1.54
N GLU A 77 -13.72 6.12 -0.93
CA GLU A 77 -14.63 6.20 0.22
C GLU A 77 -14.01 6.99 1.38
N LYS A 78 -12.73 6.74 1.69
CA LYS A 78 -12.00 7.45 2.75
C LYS A 78 -11.66 8.91 2.41
N GLN A 79 -11.46 9.23 1.13
CA GLN A 79 -11.24 10.61 0.65
C GLN A 79 -12.54 11.41 0.45
N GLY A 80 -13.71 10.81 0.74
CA GLY A 80 -14.99 11.48 0.57
C GLY A 80 -15.56 11.39 -0.85
N GLY A 81 -15.23 10.33 -1.57
CA GLY A 81 -15.72 9.97 -2.91
C GLY A 81 -17.22 9.62 -3.00
N GLY A 82 -17.96 9.81 -1.91
CA GLY A 82 -19.33 10.29 -1.97
C GLY A 82 -19.35 11.53 -1.08
N GLY A 83 -19.48 12.72 -1.67
CA GLY A 83 -19.23 14.01 -1.04
C GLY A 83 -19.39 13.99 0.48
N GLY A 84 -18.27 14.11 1.20
CA GLY A 84 -18.32 14.27 2.65
C GLY A 84 -19.17 15.49 3.03
N ILE A 85 -19.44 15.70 4.32
CA ILE A 85 -20.18 16.87 4.85
C ILE A 85 -19.78 18.18 4.15
N SER A 86 -18.49 18.34 3.84
CA SER A 86 -17.90 19.51 3.18
C SER A 86 -18.28 19.72 1.70
N ALA A 87 -18.85 18.72 1.03
CA ALA A 87 -19.24 18.76 -0.38
C ALA A 87 -20.76 18.81 -0.58
N LEU A 88 -21.54 18.80 0.50
CA LEU A 88 -22.98 18.98 0.49
C LEU A 88 -23.30 20.48 0.41
N SER A 89 -24.39 20.83 -0.28
CA SER A 89 -24.91 22.21 -0.25
C SER A 89 -25.47 22.53 1.14
N ASP A 90 -25.67 23.83 1.43
CA ASP A 90 -26.28 24.27 2.70
C ASP A 90 -27.66 23.64 2.90
N GLU A 91 -28.44 23.45 1.84
CA GLU A 91 -29.75 22.80 1.88
C GLU A 91 -29.65 21.29 2.18
N GLU A 92 -28.64 20.62 1.63
CA GLU A 92 -28.39 19.20 1.89
C GLU A 92 -27.88 18.96 3.32
N LEU A 93 -27.03 19.87 3.83
CA LEU A 93 -26.54 19.88 5.21
C LEU A 93 -27.67 20.03 6.23
N GLU A 94 -28.58 20.98 6.03
CA GLU A 94 -29.70 21.18 6.95
C GLU A 94 -30.63 19.96 6.96
N LYS A 95 -30.87 19.32 5.80
CA LYS A 95 -31.66 18.08 5.73
C LYS A 95 -31.01 16.95 6.52
N GLU A 96 -29.70 16.74 6.38
CA GLU A 96 -29.00 15.68 7.10
C GLU A 96 -28.97 15.96 8.61
N LYS A 97 -28.76 17.21 9.01
CA LYS A 97 -28.88 17.64 10.42
C LYS A 97 -30.26 17.33 11.01
N GLN A 98 -31.33 17.66 10.30
CA GLN A 98 -32.70 17.38 10.77
C GLN A 98 -32.97 15.87 10.87
N ARG A 99 -32.49 15.07 9.92
CA ARG A 99 -32.58 13.61 9.96
C ARG A 99 -31.86 13.04 11.20
N LEU A 100 -30.63 13.51 11.46
CA LEU A 100 -29.83 13.05 12.59
C LEU A 100 -30.46 13.42 13.94
N LEU A 101 -31.01 14.64 14.08
CA LEU A 101 -31.74 15.07 15.27
C LEU A 101 -32.96 14.19 15.55
N LYS A 102 -33.71 13.83 14.51
CA LYS A 102 -34.85 12.90 14.64
C LYS A 102 -34.41 11.51 15.10
N LEU A 103 -33.27 11.01 14.61
CA LEU A 103 -32.75 9.70 15.00
C LEU A 103 -32.30 9.69 16.47
N LEU A 104 -31.65 10.76 16.93
CA LEU A 104 -31.26 10.92 18.33
C LEU A 104 -32.47 11.02 19.26
N ASN A 105 -33.48 11.80 18.88
CA ASN A 105 -34.68 11.98 19.69
C ASN A 105 -35.57 10.74 19.67
N GLY A 106 -35.66 10.03 18.54
CA GLY A 106 -36.44 8.79 18.42
C GLY A 106 -35.83 7.60 19.17
N ASN A 107 -34.53 7.62 19.42
CA ASN A 107 -33.84 6.62 20.25
C ASN A 107 -33.89 6.95 21.76
N ALA A 108 -34.35 8.14 22.14
CA ALA A 108 -34.45 8.56 23.55
C ALA A 108 -35.78 8.18 24.21
N GLU A 109 -36.74 7.64 23.45
CA GLU A 109 -38.08 7.24 23.95
C GLU A 109 -38.28 5.71 24.04
N GLN A 110 -37.21 4.93 24.14
CA GLN A 110 -37.27 3.48 24.41
C GLN A 110 -36.71 3.11 25.79
#